data_AF-A0A3A8GC02-F1
#
_entry.id   AF-A0A3A8GC02-F1
#
_cell.length_a   1.000
_cell.length_b   1.000
_cell.length_c   1.000
_cell.angle_alpha   90.00
_cell.angle_beta   90.00
_cell.angle_gamma   90.00
#
_symmetry.space_group_name_H-M   'P 1'
#
loop_
_entity.id
_entity.type
_entity.pdbx_description
1 polymer ?
#
loop_
_entity_poly.entity_id
_entity_poly.type
_entity_poly.pdbx_seq_one_letter_code
_entity_poly.pdbx_strand_id
1 'polypeptide(L)'
;MLLFLLPFLAAADGGVSNDDAAIPPPEQVCADVGLSAMLAETSLDQRGVQTLELKGPETGFSGAEFQFMSFRSARRVAVQLRFSGRTPLSGKAAKASLSGPNHQTLRVVEVLDVVPESGTEATQIIVEAEAQAHEARGVYTLEIQDAEGTRLLVLPGVRFPSI
;
A
#
# COMPACT_ATOMS: atom_id res chain seq x y z
N MET A 1 -33.66 70.61 10.43
CA MET A 1 -34.28 71.19 11.64
C MET A 1 -35.21 70.15 12.23
N LEU A 2 -34.96 69.77 13.48
CA LEU A 2 -35.74 68.98 14.46
C LEU A 2 -36.75 67.88 14.03
N LEU A 3 -36.37 66.65 14.40
CA LEU A 3 -37.10 65.68 15.25
C LEU A 3 -38.61 65.85 15.45
N PHE A 4 -39.36 64.77 15.19
CA PHE A 4 -40.48 64.34 16.03
C PHE A 4 -40.29 62.90 16.50
N LEU A 5 -40.61 62.69 17.77
CA LEU A 5 -40.43 61.49 18.58
C LEU A 5 -41.80 60.83 18.83
N LEU A 6 -41.81 59.47 18.78
CA LEU A 6 -42.63 58.52 19.57
C LEU A 6 -44.13 58.32 19.20
N PRO A 7 -44.86 57.29 19.72
CA PRO A 7 -44.47 55.99 20.33
C PRO A 7 -45.36 54.76 19.93
N PHE A 8 -44.93 53.57 20.40
CA PHE A 8 -45.72 52.44 20.98
C PHE A 8 -46.70 51.55 20.16
N LEU A 9 -46.45 50.23 20.32
CA LEU A 9 -47.36 49.08 20.48
C LEU A 9 -48.08 48.45 19.26
N ALA A 10 -47.72 47.21 18.91
CA ALA A 10 -48.52 45.99 19.18
C ALA A 10 -48.22 44.80 18.22
N ALA A 11 -47.82 43.68 18.83
CA ALA A 11 -48.16 42.26 18.63
C ALA A 11 -48.36 41.59 17.24
N ALA A 12 -47.91 40.32 17.23
CA ALA A 12 -48.19 39.20 16.32
C ALA A 12 -47.51 39.30 14.94
N ASP A 13 -46.86 38.30 14.37
CA ASP A 13 -47.07 36.85 14.42
C ASP A 13 -45.72 36.23 13.94
N GLY A 14 -45.17 35.20 14.58
CA GLY A 14 -45.40 33.84 14.11
C GLY A 14 -44.64 33.53 12.82
N GLY A 15 -43.39 33.06 12.92
CA GLY A 15 -42.62 32.65 11.74
C GLY A 15 -41.21 32.19 12.04
N VAL A 16 -41.07 31.04 12.69
CA VAL A 16 -39.81 30.29 12.76
C VAL A 16 -39.52 29.76 11.35
N SER A 17 -38.51 30.29 10.67
CA SER A 17 -37.89 29.61 9.53
C SER A 17 -36.48 29.22 9.95
N ASN A 18 -36.34 27.96 10.33
CA ASN A 18 -35.07 27.28 10.52
C ASN A 18 -34.43 27.10 9.14
N ASP A 19 -33.57 28.01 8.72
CA ASP A 19 -32.56 27.73 7.69
C ASP A 19 -31.22 27.52 8.37
N ASP A 20 -31.15 26.45 9.17
CA ASP A 20 -29.86 25.86 9.55
C ASP A 20 -29.43 24.99 8.36
N ALA A 21 -28.70 25.62 7.44
CA ALA A 21 -28.10 24.95 6.30
C ALA A 21 -27.10 23.92 6.82
N ALA A 22 -27.57 22.70 7.04
CA ALA A 22 -26.75 21.57 7.41
C ALA A 22 -25.70 21.36 6.31
N ILE A 23 -24.47 21.76 6.62
CA ILE A 23 -23.28 21.40 5.86
C ILE A 23 -23.28 19.87 5.77
N PRO A 24 -23.33 19.26 4.58
CA PRO A 24 -23.22 17.82 4.48
C PRO A 24 -21.89 17.41 5.12
N PRO A 25 -21.88 16.38 6.00
CA PRO A 25 -20.65 15.89 6.58
C PRO A 25 -19.68 15.56 5.43
N PRO A 26 -18.38 15.87 5.58
CA PRO A 26 -17.41 15.59 4.52
C PRO A 26 -17.53 14.12 4.13
N GLU A 27 -17.68 13.85 2.84
CA GLU A 27 -17.65 12.49 2.31
C GLU A 27 -16.44 11.80 2.92
N GLN A 28 -16.69 10.78 3.75
CA GLN A 28 -15.63 9.93 4.26
C GLN A 28 -15.09 9.19 3.04
N VAL A 29 -14.09 9.79 2.39
CA VAL A 29 -13.24 9.11 1.43
C VAL A 29 -12.57 8.01 2.24
N CYS A 30 -13.06 6.78 2.05
CA CYS A 30 -12.40 5.61 2.61
C CYS A 30 -10.97 5.62 2.06
N ALA A 31 -9.99 5.90 2.91
CA ALA A 31 -8.60 5.87 2.49
C ALA A 31 -8.30 4.44 2.04
N ASP A 32 -7.93 4.27 0.76
CA ASP A 32 -7.44 3.01 0.23
C ASP A 32 -6.11 2.70 0.93
N VAL A 33 -6.15 1.96 2.03
CA VAL A 33 -4.95 1.52 2.74
C VAL A 33 -4.25 0.48 1.85
N GLY A 34 -3.04 0.80 1.38
CA GLY A 34 -2.26 -0.06 0.49
C GLY A 34 -1.88 -1.41 1.12
N LEU A 35 -1.61 -2.41 0.27
CA LEU A 35 -1.17 -3.73 0.73
C LEU A 35 0.14 -3.65 1.52
N SER A 36 1.04 -2.76 1.11
CA SER A 36 2.31 -2.48 1.78
C SER A 36 2.14 -2.10 3.26
N ALA A 37 1.24 -1.16 3.55
CA ALA A 37 0.96 -0.69 4.89
C ALA A 37 0.34 -1.80 5.74
N MET A 38 -0.63 -2.54 5.21
CA MET A 38 -1.25 -3.66 5.91
C MET A 38 -0.24 -4.80 6.20
N LEU A 39 0.67 -5.08 5.26
CA LEU A 39 1.75 -6.05 5.43
C LEU A 39 2.77 -5.60 6.49
N ALA A 40 3.12 -4.31 6.51
CA ALA A 40 4.05 -3.76 7.48
C ALA A 40 3.52 -3.86 8.92
N GLU A 41 2.23 -3.63 9.11
CA GLU A 41 1.55 -3.72 10.41
C GLU A 41 1.17 -5.16 10.81
N THR A 42 1.41 -6.16 9.96
CA THR A 42 0.96 -7.56 10.16
C THR A 42 -0.56 -7.66 10.36
N SER A 43 -1.33 -6.70 9.81
CA SER A 43 -2.77 -6.56 10.07
C SER A 43 -3.66 -7.23 9.00
N LEU A 44 -3.06 -8.03 8.11
CA LEU A 44 -3.80 -8.79 7.10
C LEU A 44 -4.54 -9.98 7.71
N ASP A 45 -5.87 -9.91 7.72
CA ASP A 45 -6.72 -11.10 7.89
C ASP A 45 -6.99 -11.77 6.52
N GLN A 46 -7.39 -13.04 6.53
CA GLN A 46 -7.59 -13.82 5.30
C GLN A 46 -8.81 -13.35 4.46
N ARG A 47 -9.55 -12.33 4.90
CA ARG A 47 -10.80 -11.87 4.28
C ARG A 47 -10.52 -10.62 3.46
N GLY A 48 -9.85 -10.80 2.32
CA GLY A 48 -9.68 -9.73 1.33
C GLY A 48 -8.39 -9.80 0.52
N VAL A 49 -7.42 -10.58 0.99
CA VAL A 49 -6.13 -10.79 0.33
C VAL A 49 -5.84 -12.28 0.25
N GLN A 50 -5.56 -12.75 -0.96
CA GLN A 50 -5.02 -14.10 -1.13
C GLN A 50 -3.52 -14.07 -0.97
N THR A 51 -2.97 -15.15 -0.42
CA THR A 51 -1.54 -15.32 -0.14
C THR A 51 -1.02 -16.55 -0.87
N LEU A 52 0.14 -16.42 -1.51
CA LEU A 52 0.88 -17.52 -2.12
C LEU A 52 2.32 -17.47 -1.61
N GLU A 53 2.66 -18.45 -0.77
CA GLU A 53 4.02 -18.65 -0.27
C GLU A 53 4.85 -19.39 -1.32
N LEU A 54 6.05 -18.88 -1.57
CA LEU A 54 6.98 -19.46 -2.53
C LEU A 54 8.36 -19.54 -1.88
N LYS A 55 9.01 -20.70 -2.01
CA LYS A 55 10.41 -20.81 -1.57
C LYS A 55 11.31 -20.07 -2.56
N GLY A 56 12.19 -19.24 -2.01
CA GLY A 56 13.29 -18.59 -2.75
C GLY A 56 14.11 -19.61 -3.55
N PRO A 57 14.70 -19.22 -4.68
CA PRO A 57 15.63 -20.09 -5.39
C PRO A 57 16.78 -20.50 -4.45
N GLU A 58 17.10 -21.80 -4.43
CA GLU A 58 18.35 -22.25 -3.82
C GLU A 58 19.50 -21.79 -4.73
N THR A 59 20.32 -20.87 -4.22
CA THR A 59 21.60 -20.34 -4.75
C THR A 59 21.57 -19.02 -5.56
N GLY A 60 22.50 -18.13 -5.17
CA GLY A 60 22.95 -16.95 -5.93
C GLY A 60 23.14 -15.69 -5.07
N PHE A 61 22.24 -15.45 -4.12
CA PHE A 61 22.35 -14.36 -3.15
C PHE A 61 23.23 -14.79 -1.98
N SER A 62 24.31 -14.06 -1.74
CA SER A 62 25.28 -14.18 -0.64
C SER A 62 24.70 -14.79 0.64
N GLY A 63 24.67 -16.13 0.75
CA GLY A 63 24.48 -16.91 1.98
C GLY A 63 23.25 -16.65 2.85
N ALA A 64 22.32 -15.79 2.46
CA ALA A 64 21.19 -15.39 3.30
C ALA A 64 19.92 -16.12 2.87
N GLU A 65 19.47 -17.03 3.73
CA GLU A 65 18.16 -17.67 3.62
C GLU A 65 17.08 -16.60 3.83
N PHE A 66 16.32 -16.29 2.78
CA PHE A 66 15.16 -15.42 2.87
C PHE A 66 13.94 -16.13 2.33
N GLN A 67 12.81 -15.89 2.97
CA GLN A 67 11.51 -16.37 2.52
C GLN A 67 10.82 -15.26 1.74
N PHE A 68 9.99 -15.64 0.78
CA PHE A 68 9.16 -14.65 0.09
C PHE A 68 7.72 -15.11 -0.08
N MET A 69 6.83 -14.14 0.00
CA MET A 69 5.39 -14.35 -0.11
C MET A 69 4.84 -13.35 -1.11
N SER A 70 3.83 -13.76 -1.84
CA SER A 70 3.13 -12.92 -2.79
C SER A 70 1.67 -12.80 -2.39
N PHE A 71 1.12 -11.61 -2.60
CA PHE A 71 -0.21 -11.24 -2.18
C PHE A 71 -0.98 -10.66 -3.35
N ARG A 72 -2.29 -10.87 -3.33
CA ARG A 72 -3.17 -10.27 -4.32
C ARG A 72 -4.47 -9.77 -3.72
N SER A 73 -4.82 -8.54 -4.08
CA SER A 73 -6.15 -7.95 -3.91
C SER A 73 -6.81 -7.70 -5.27
N ALA A 74 -7.96 -7.00 -5.28
CA ALA A 74 -8.70 -6.73 -6.50
C ALA A 74 -7.89 -5.95 -7.57
N ARG A 75 -7.04 -5.00 -7.14
CA ARG A 75 -6.32 -4.07 -8.03
C ARG A 75 -4.83 -3.95 -7.75
N ARG A 76 -4.33 -4.68 -6.75
CA ARG A 76 -2.94 -4.63 -6.31
C ARG A 76 -2.39 -6.03 -6.16
N VAL A 77 -1.08 -6.11 -6.32
CA VAL A 77 -0.28 -7.26 -5.91
C VAL A 77 0.88 -6.77 -5.07
N ALA A 78 1.36 -7.62 -4.17
CA ALA A 78 2.54 -7.32 -3.38
C ALA A 78 3.48 -8.52 -3.29
N VAL A 79 4.76 -8.26 -3.16
CA VAL A 79 5.79 -9.25 -2.82
C VAL A 79 6.44 -8.83 -1.51
N GLN A 80 6.43 -9.71 -0.53
CA GLN A 80 7.10 -9.53 0.75
C GLN A 80 8.32 -10.46 0.80
N LEU A 81 9.48 -9.89 1.06
CA LEU A 81 10.74 -10.58 1.32
C LEU A 81 11.01 -10.52 2.81
N ARG A 82 11.25 -11.65 3.47
CA ARG A 82 11.56 -11.74 4.90
C ARG A 82 12.94 -12.33 5.10
N PHE A 83 13.80 -11.59 5.79
CA PHE A 83 15.18 -11.96 6.07
C PHE A 83 15.34 -12.30 7.56
N SER A 84 15.99 -13.42 7.88
CA SER A 84 16.36 -13.73 9.25
C SER A 84 17.47 -12.76 9.71
N GLY A 85 17.12 -11.77 10.53
CA GLY A 85 18.04 -10.73 11.00
C GLY A 85 18.11 -9.51 10.08
N ARG A 86 19.32 -8.96 9.86
CA ARG A 86 19.52 -7.80 8.97
C ARG A 86 19.39 -8.23 7.51
N THR A 87 18.89 -7.30 6.68
CA THR A 87 18.91 -7.48 5.23
C THR A 87 20.35 -7.74 4.73
N PRO A 88 20.57 -8.77 3.90
CA PRO A 88 21.88 -9.08 3.33
C PRO A 88 22.21 -8.19 2.12
N LEU A 89 21.29 -7.30 1.72
CA LEU A 89 21.48 -6.41 0.58
C LEU A 89 22.59 -5.40 0.88
N SER A 90 23.38 -5.08 -0.14
CA SER A 90 24.50 -4.13 -0.04
C SER A 90 24.06 -2.67 0.12
N GLY A 91 22.76 -2.38 0.07
CA GLY A 91 22.19 -1.05 0.14
C GLY A 91 20.71 -1.06 0.51
N LYS A 92 20.11 0.13 0.63
CA LYS A 92 18.69 0.31 0.95
C LYS A 92 17.83 0.12 -0.29
N ALA A 93 16.77 -0.70 -0.19
CA ALA A 93 15.79 -0.83 -1.26
C ALA A 93 15.03 0.49 -1.44
N ALA A 94 15.05 1.04 -2.65
CA ALA A 94 14.38 2.31 -2.95
C ALA A 94 13.53 2.25 -4.23
N LYS A 95 13.88 1.36 -5.16
CA LYS A 95 13.16 1.17 -6.43
C LYS A 95 12.97 -0.30 -6.69
N ALA A 96 11.93 -0.63 -7.45
CA ALA A 96 11.70 -1.99 -7.90
C ALA A 96 11.01 -2.03 -9.27
N SER A 97 11.15 -3.16 -9.94
CA SER A 97 10.38 -3.49 -11.15
C SER A 97 9.86 -4.92 -11.07
N LEU A 98 8.66 -5.13 -11.60
CA LEU A 98 8.03 -6.44 -11.74
C LEU A 98 7.79 -6.70 -13.22
N SER A 99 8.74 -7.39 -13.85
CA SER A 99 8.70 -7.70 -15.28
C SER A 99 8.13 -9.11 -15.50
N GLY A 100 7.17 -9.23 -16.41
CA GLY A 100 6.39 -10.44 -16.63
C GLY A 100 6.35 -10.89 -18.09
N PRO A 101 5.42 -11.80 -18.42
CA PRO A 101 5.25 -12.30 -19.78
C PRO A 101 4.95 -11.18 -20.79
N ASN A 102 5.25 -11.42 -22.06
CA ASN A 102 4.95 -10.49 -23.16
C ASN A 102 5.52 -9.07 -22.97
N HIS A 103 6.67 -8.96 -22.28
CA HIS A 103 7.30 -7.69 -21.93
C HIS A 103 6.44 -6.76 -21.06
N GLN A 104 5.40 -7.29 -20.39
CA GLN A 104 4.61 -6.53 -19.44
C GLN A 104 5.48 -6.14 -18.24
N THR A 105 5.32 -4.92 -17.76
CA THR A 105 5.87 -4.48 -16.47
C THR A 105 4.73 -3.94 -15.63
N LEU A 106 4.56 -4.47 -14.42
CA LEU A 106 3.57 -3.95 -13.48
C LEU A 106 4.05 -2.61 -12.92
N ARG A 107 3.12 -1.66 -12.76
CA ARG A 107 3.43 -0.35 -12.19
C ARG A 107 3.64 -0.50 -10.70
N VAL A 108 4.89 -0.52 -10.26
CA VAL A 108 5.25 -0.47 -8.85
C VAL A 108 4.83 0.88 -8.28
N VAL A 109 4.07 0.85 -7.20
CA VAL A 109 3.60 2.04 -6.50
C VAL A 109 4.34 2.26 -5.20
N GLU A 110 4.93 1.21 -4.61
CA GLU A 110 5.65 1.32 -3.37
C GLU A 110 6.76 0.28 -3.22
N VAL A 111 7.86 0.72 -2.60
CA VAL A 111 8.94 -0.13 -2.09
C VAL A 111 9.18 0.30 -0.64
N LEU A 112 8.83 -0.57 0.29
CA LEU A 112 8.91 -0.32 1.71
C LEU A 112 9.94 -1.24 2.35
N ASP A 113 10.95 -0.65 3.00
CA ASP A 113 11.96 -1.34 3.79
C ASP A 113 11.60 -1.20 5.27
N VAL A 114 11.09 -2.27 5.87
CA VAL A 114 10.68 -2.29 7.27
C VAL A 114 11.78 -2.95 8.08
N VAL A 115 12.50 -2.10 8.81
CA VAL A 115 13.55 -2.51 9.74
C VAL A 115 12.93 -2.61 11.13
N PRO A 116 12.97 -3.77 11.79
CA PRO A 116 12.40 -3.90 13.12
C PRO A 116 13.17 -3.08 14.16
N GLU A 117 12.45 -2.56 15.15
CA GLU A 117 13.04 -1.77 16.24
C GLU A 117 13.96 -2.62 17.13
N SER A 118 13.70 -3.93 17.20
CA SER A 118 14.51 -4.90 17.93
C SER A 118 15.25 -5.82 16.96
N GLY A 119 16.56 -6.03 17.17
CA GLY A 119 17.41 -6.85 16.30
C GLY A 119 17.07 -8.35 16.29
N THR A 120 16.01 -8.77 16.98
CA THR A 120 15.50 -10.14 17.05
C THR A 120 14.41 -10.44 16.02
N GLU A 121 13.81 -9.41 15.42
CA GLU A 121 12.78 -9.57 14.40
C GLU A 121 13.38 -9.60 12.99
N ALA A 122 12.65 -10.20 12.06
CA ALA A 122 13.05 -10.29 10.66
C ALA A 122 12.93 -8.92 9.97
N THR A 123 13.99 -8.48 9.28
CA THR A 123 13.89 -7.35 8.35
C THR A 123 13.04 -7.78 7.16
N GLN A 124 12.19 -6.88 6.65
CA GLN A 124 11.34 -7.17 5.51
C GLN A 124 11.38 -6.07 4.46
N ILE A 125 11.30 -6.48 3.20
CA ILE A 125 11.13 -5.56 2.06
C ILE A 125 9.81 -5.91 1.39
N ILE A 126 8.94 -4.93 1.24
CA ILE A 126 7.63 -5.08 0.61
C ILE A 126 7.61 -4.25 -0.67
N VAL A 127 7.24 -4.87 -1.77
CA VAL A 127 7.06 -4.21 -3.06
C VAL A 127 5.60 -4.35 -3.47
N GLU A 128 4.91 -3.23 -3.64
CA GLU A 128 3.52 -3.19 -4.08
C GLU A 128 3.41 -2.64 -5.50
N ALA A 129 2.55 -3.24 -6.31
CA ALA A 129 2.28 -2.82 -7.68
C ALA A 129 0.78 -2.86 -8.01
N GLU A 130 0.40 -2.03 -8.99
CA GLU A 130 -0.90 -2.11 -9.65
C GLU A 130 -0.97 -3.34 -10.54
N ALA A 131 -2.09 -4.06 -10.46
CA ALA A 131 -2.38 -5.15 -11.37
C ALA A 131 -3.88 -5.43 -11.43
N GLN A 132 -4.43 -5.48 -12.65
CA GLN A 132 -5.72 -6.08 -12.93
C GLN A 132 -5.63 -7.62 -12.93
N ALA A 133 -6.79 -8.29 -12.92
CA ALA A 133 -6.84 -9.75 -12.83
C ALA A 133 -6.15 -10.50 -13.96
N HIS A 134 -6.13 -9.94 -15.17
CA HIS A 134 -5.42 -10.54 -16.29
C HIS A 134 -3.92 -10.23 -16.26
N GLU A 135 -3.53 -9.10 -15.66
CA GLU A 135 -2.14 -8.64 -15.53
C GLU A 135 -1.40 -9.31 -14.38
N ALA A 136 -2.09 -9.90 -13.41
CA ALA A 136 -1.43 -10.64 -12.33
C ALA A 136 -1.06 -12.09 -12.72
N ARG A 137 -1.39 -12.51 -13.96
CA ARG A 137 -1.22 -13.90 -14.42
C ARG A 137 0.17 -14.12 -15.01
N GLY A 138 0.75 -15.26 -14.69
CA GLY A 138 2.03 -15.71 -15.25
C GLY A 138 3.15 -15.68 -14.23
N VAL A 139 4.38 -15.59 -14.73
CA VAL A 139 5.60 -15.62 -13.92
C VAL A 139 6.34 -14.31 -14.13
N TYR A 140 6.65 -13.65 -13.02
CA TYR A 140 7.33 -12.38 -12.96
C TYR A 140 8.75 -12.54 -12.43
N THR A 141 9.59 -11.57 -12.78
CA THR A 141 10.88 -11.33 -12.17
C THR A 141 10.80 -10.00 -11.43
N LEU A 142 11.03 -10.05 -10.12
CA LEU A 142 11.19 -8.88 -9.27
C LEU A 142 12.67 -8.45 -9.33
N GLU A 143 12.91 -7.20 -9.65
CA GLU A 143 14.23 -6.57 -9.48
C GLU A 143 14.11 -5.44 -8.46
N ILE A 144 15.03 -5.38 -7.50
CA ILE A 144 15.14 -4.31 -6.50
C ILE A 144 16.44 -3.57 -6.70
N GLN A 145 16.37 -2.24 -6.62
CA GLN A 145 17.51 -1.33 -6.78
C GLN A 145 17.56 -0.32 -5.62
N ASP A 146 18.73 0.25 -5.40
CA ASP A 146 18.89 1.43 -4.57
C ASP A 146 18.41 2.71 -5.28
N ALA A 147 18.63 3.86 -4.64
CA ALA A 147 18.17 5.15 -5.18
C ALA A 147 18.97 5.56 -6.44
N GLU A 148 20.20 5.09 -6.55
CA GLU A 148 21.15 5.33 -7.63
C GLU A 148 20.88 4.42 -8.85
N GLY A 149 20.09 3.36 -8.66
CA GLY A 149 19.79 2.36 -9.69
C GLY A 149 20.74 1.17 -9.68
N THR A 150 21.59 1.04 -8.67
CA THR A 150 22.39 -0.17 -8.44
C THR A 150 21.45 -1.32 -8.12
N ARG A 151 21.59 -2.40 -8.87
CA ARG A 151 20.83 -3.63 -8.65
C ARG A 151 21.22 -4.27 -7.33
N LEU A 152 20.25 -4.42 -6.44
CA LEU A 152 20.41 -5.06 -5.13
C LEU A 152 19.93 -6.51 -5.15
N LEU A 153 18.76 -6.78 -5.75
CA LEU A 153 18.14 -8.12 -5.78
C LEU A 153 17.53 -8.41 -7.15
N VAL A 154 17.64 -9.65 -7.63
CA VAL A 154 16.83 -10.18 -8.72
C VAL A 154 16.21 -11.49 -8.26
N LEU A 155 14.89 -11.52 -8.19
CA LEU A 155 14.10 -12.67 -7.78
C LEU A 155 13.22 -13.13 -8.96
N PRO A 156 13.65 -14.15 -9.71
CA PRO A 156 12.80 -14.76 -10.73
C PRO A 156 11.73 -15.65 -10.08
N GLY A 157 10.68 -15.98 -10.85
CA GLY A 157 9.72 -17.01 -10.44
C GLY A 157 8.55 -16.51 -9.58
N VAL A 158 8.43 -15.19 -9.40
CA VAL A 158 7.33 -14.58 -8.65
C VAL A 158 6.01 -14.87 -9.38
N ARG A 159 5.04 -15.46 -8.68
CA ARG A 159 3.68 -15.65 -9.16
C ARG A 159 2.75 -14.95 -8.19
N PHE A 160 1.56 -14.56 -8.65
CA PHE A 160 0.53 -14.00 -7.77
C PHE A 160 -0.66 -14.97 -7.64
N PRO A 161 -1.37 -14.98 -6.50
CA PRO A 161 -2.58 -15.77 -6.31
C PRO A 161 -3.65 -15.53 -7.38
N SER A 162 -4.51 -16.51 -7.59
CA SER A 162 -5.67 -16.40 -8.49
C SER A 162 -6.92 -16.01 -7.68
N ILE A 163 -7.39 -14.78 -7.84
CA ILE A 163 -8.73 -14.33 -7.39
C ILE A 163 -9.77 -14.54 -8.47
#